data_AF-A0A9Q4CD94-F1
#
_entry.id   AF-A0A9Q4CD94-F1
#
_cell.length_a   1.000
_cell.length_b   1.000
_cell.length_c   1.000
_cell.angle_alpha   90.00
_cell.angle_beta   90.00
_cell.angle_gamma   90.00
#
_symmetry.space_group_name_H-M   'P 1'
#
loop_
_entity.id
_entity.type
_entity.pdbx_description
1 polymer ?
#
loop_
_entity_poly.entity_id
_entity_poly.type
_entity_poly.pdbx_seq_one_letter_code
_entity_poly.pdbx_strand_id
1 'polypeptide(L)'
;MKKLPLKKTIAILAVSAVSLPLYGFVGSSSSSLGSSYPDFGYDWLDDAHRDGWELQYEETFDTAPNLDAVPWVQDTYGEDSPWNVDEFDDDGIYFQHIGGPSFQRALDSFKLMRKRAKIGEKGWLTVEMGTRDINPDGSKATPPTLEVKNGAAKINVPWDGGLIFTSTDPLPSQYRVEYELKTLDFGGKRPGGENNGWDYDGKTNGYVPGECKTNFPWTRKGDYSQGGADKVDGCAKPWGNVTAENGYYLLSIMDYAHPAPHNNIFIHSHRKVGMDIYSVNGGWARVYKACNPATKEIFPYTESNGNGVNEIFFDGSAWRDKAFAYNQFIMPTECGVRDGSDKDATIVSAVELQPELMPDETYRFAIERTATGYVQEMSGNFKNVGQQTYRYERPFISEVNGRETSIWHYNQTPGEYDGRFNETLTFEGPHGSFDKEMWPAGSAYPDNFVIGIPHLNYYEGSATVDNIRLYTPAR
;
A
#
# COMPACT_ATOMS: atom_id res chain seq x y z
N MET A 1 20.16 -53.15 45.01
CA MET A 1 18.96 -52.75 45.77
C MET A 1 17.80 -52.56 44.78
N LYS A 2 16.64 -53.15 45.13
CA LYS A 2 15.25 -53.11 44.62
C LYS A 2 15.01 -52.43 43.25
N LYS A 3 14.66 -53.15 42.17
CA LYS A 3 13.44 -53.94 41.79
C LYS A 3 12.35 -53.11 41.07
N LEU A 4 12.21 -53.40 39.76
CA LEU A 4 11.03 -53.37 38.86
C LEU A 4 9.70 -53.84 39.55
N PRO A 5 8.47 -53.58 39.02
CA PRO A 5 8.12 -53.92 37.62
C PRO A 5 6.96 -53.20 36.89
N LEU A 6 6.83 -53.68 35.66
CA LEU A 6 5.95 -53.51 34.51
C LEU A 6 4.49 -54.03 34.69
N LYS A 7 3.61 -53.59 33.76
CA LYS A 7 2.37 -54.20 33.20
C LYS A 7 1.00 -53.84 33.83
N LYS A 8 0.06 -53.38 32.99
CA LYS A 8 -0.90 -54.26 32.27
C LYS A 8 -1.74 -53.53 31.21
N THR A 9 -1.77 -54.14 30.03
CA THR A 9 -2.80 -54.01 28.98
C THR A 9 -3.97 -54.93 29.32
N ILE A 10 -5.21 -54.49 29.09
CA ILE A 10 -6.35 -55.37 28.77
C ILE A 10 -7.15 -54.71 27.65
N ALA A 11 -7.44 -55.50 26.62
CA ALA A 11 -8.28 -55.19 25.49
C ALA A 11 -9.65 -55.89 25.65
N ILE A 12 -10.58 -55.56 24.73
CA ILE A 12 -11.45 -56.48 23.98
C ILE A 12 -12.98 -56.15 24.02
N LEU A 13 -13.50 -56.08 22.78
CA LEU A 13 -14.80 -56.49 22.21
C LEU A 13 -15.93 -55.48 21.94
N ALA A 14 -16.34 -55.57 20.68
CA ALA A 14 -17.41 -54.94 19.95
C ALA A 14 -18.80 -55.49 20.28
N VAL A 15 -19.82 -54.68 20.02
CA VAL A 15 -21.18 -55.15 19.65
C VAL A 15 -21.72 -54.25 18.55
N SER A 16 -22.13 -54.89 17.45
CA SER A 16 -22.87 -54.32 16.33
C SER A 16 -24.36 -54.18 16.69
N ALA A 17 -25.02 -53.12 16.22
CA ALA A 17 -26.47 -53.10 16.06
C ALA A 17 -26.85 -52.25 14.83
N VAL A 18 -27.64 -52.86 13.96
CA VAL A 18 -28.23 -52.33 12.73
C VAL A 18 -29.61 -51.78 13.03
N SER A 19 -29.98 -50.59 12.53
CA SER A 19 -31.31 -50.27 11.94
C SER A 19 -31.38 -48.84 11.38
N LEU A 20 -32.15 -48.68 10.29
CA LEU A 20 -32.28 -47.52 9.38
C LEU A 20 -33.29 -46.43 9.88
N PRO A 21 -33.85 -45.56 9.01
CA PRO A 21 -33.49 -44.16 8.82
C PRO A 21 -34.58 -43.19 9.33
N LEU A 22 -34.22 -41.94 9.65
CA LEU A 22 -35.20 -40.88 9.85
C LEU A 22 -34.74 -39.60 9.16
N TYR A 23 -35.51 -39.23 8.15
CA TYR A 23 -35.54 -37.91 7.52
C TYR A 23 -35.77 -36.83 8.58
N GLY A 24 -34.93 -35.81 8.56
CA GLY A 24 -35.10 -34.59 9.34
C GLY A 24 -34.45 -33.42 8.61
N PHE A 25 -35.24 -32.71 7.82
CA PHE A 25 -34.89 -31.41 7.27
C PHE A 25 -34.61 -30.44 8.43
N VAL A 26 -33.38 -29.92 8.51
CA VAL A 26 -33.09 -28.66 9.18
C VAL A 26 -32.16 -27.91 8.24
N GLY A 27 -32.70 -26.85 7.63
CA GLY A 27 -31.96 -25.97 6.75
C GLY A 27 -30.94 -25.15 7.55
N SER A 28 -29.66 -25.42 7.32
CA SER A 28 -28.57 -24.49 7.63
C SER A 28 -28.38 -23.57 6.44
N SER A 29 -28.80 -22.32 6.57
CA SER A 29 -28.40 -21.25 5.63
C SER A 29 -26.94 -20.89 5.88
N SER A 30 -26.03 -21.59 5.22
CA SER A 30 -24.66 -21.10 5.01
C SER A 30 -24.69 -20.13 3.84
N SER A 31 -24.60 -18.83 4.10
CA SER A 31 -24.27 -17.83 3.08
C SER A 31 -22.82 -18.03 2.66
N SER A 32 -22.62 -18.89 1.67
CA SER A 32 -21.38 -18.95 0.90
C SER A 32 -21.23 -17.65 0.12
N LEU A 33 -20.12 -16.94 0.33
CA LEU A 33 -19.64 -15.92 -0.60
C LEU A 33 -19.45 -16.61 -1.96
N GLY A 34 -20.42 -16.41 -2.85
CA GLY A 34 -20.43 -16.99 -4.18
C GLY A 34 -19.44 -16.25 -5.07
N SER A 35 -18.31 -16.87 -5.36
CA SER A 35 -17.52 -16.58 -6.55
C SER A 35 -18.32 -17.11 -7.75
N SER A 36 -19.04 -16.23 -8.43
CA SER A 36 -19.69 -16.54 -9.70
C SER A 36 -18.67 -16.36 -10.82
N TYR A 37 -18.18 -17.46 -11.38
CA TYR A 37 -17.34 -17.49 -12.58
C TYR A 37 -18.22 -17.39 -13.85
N PRO A 38 -18.04 -16.38 -14.71
CA PRO A 38 -18.49 -16.43 -16.09
C PRO A 38 -17.48 -17.18 -16.98
N ASP A 39 -18.03 -17.80 -18.00
CA ASP A 39 -17.39 -18.60 -19.05
C ASP A 39 -16.46 -17.72 -19.93
N PHE A 40 -15.28 -18.25 -20.27
CA PHE A 40 -14.19 -17.49 -20.90
C PHE A 40 -14.41 -17.30 -22.41
N GLY A 41 -14.99 -16.17 -22.78
CA GLY A 41 -14.89 -15.56 -24.10
C GLY A 41 -13.75 -14.54 -24.12
N TYR A 42 -12.82 -14.68 -25.08
CA TYR A 42 -11.70 -13.76 -25.27
C TYR A 42 -12.19 -12.45 -25.90
N ASP A 43 -12.46 -11.43 -25.08
CA ASP A 43 -12.55 -10.03 -25.53
C ASP A 43 -11.90 -9.12 -24.48
N TRP A 44 -10.66 -8.68 -24.76
CA TRP A 44 -9.77 -8.03 -23.78
C TRP A 44 -10.10 -6.54 -23.50
N LEU A 45 -11.24 -6.08 -24.02
CA LEU A 45 -11.81 -4.75 -23.83
C LEU A 45 -13.26 -4.83 -23.34
N ASP A 46 -13.67 -5.92 -22.69
CA ASP A 46 -15.06 -6.04 -22.29
C ASP A 46 -15.43 -4.95 -21.28
N ASP A 47 -16.25 -4.01 -21.74
CA ASP A 47 -16.88 -2.94 -20.94
C ASP A 47 -17.81 -3.51 -19.86
N ALA A 48 -18.05 -4.82 -19.83
CA ALA A 48 -18.91 -5.51 -18.86
C ALA A 48 -18.58 -5.19 -17.38
N HIS A 49 -17.31 -4.88 -17.05
CA HIS A 49 -16.93 -4.47 -15.68
C HIS A 49 -17.04 -2.96 -15.42
N ARG A 50 -17.29 -2.18 -16.47
CA ARG A 50 -17.67 -0.76 -16.42
C ARG A 50 -19.19 -0.58 -16.54
N ASP A 51 -19.96 -1.66 -16.66
CA ASP A 51 -21.42 -1.60 -16.66
C ASP A 51 -21.93 -0.83 -15.43
N GLY A 52 -22.68 0.23 -15.67
CA GLY A 52 -23.18 1.14 -14.63
C GLY A 52 -22.22 2.28 -14.24
N TRP A 53 -21.07 2.40 -14.89
CA TRP A 53 -20.12 3.51 -14.72
C TRP A 53 -20.07 4.40 -15.98
N GLU A 54 -20.07 5.71 -15.79
CA GLU A 54 -19.91 6.74 -16.83
C GLU A 54 -18.58 7.47 -16.64
N LEU A 55 -17.75 7.46 -17.69
CA LEU A 55 -16.45 8.15 -17.70
C LEU A 55 -16.65 9.65 -17.48
N GLN A 56 -16.03 10.19 -16.44
CA GLN A 56 -16.07 11.63 -16.13
C GLN A 56 -14.81 12.33 -16.61
N TYR A 57 -13.64 11.73 -16.35
CA TYR A 57 -12.35 12.28 -16.74
C TYR A 57 -11.39 11.18 -17.17
N GLU A 58 -10.52 11.51 -18.12
CA GLU A 58 -9.41 10.68 -18.58
C GLU A 58 -8.17 11.56 -18.78
N GLU A 59 -7.01 11.07 -18.36
CA GLU A 59 -5.70 11.62 -18.68
C GLU A 59 -4.91 10.56 -19.46
N THR A 60 -4.75 10.80 -20.76
CA THR A 60 -4.01 9.97 -21.73
C THR A 60 -2.57 10.44 -21.93
N PHE A 61 -2.17 11.54 -21.30
CA PHE A 61 -0.87 12.17 -21.47
C PHE A 61 -0.54 12.53 -22.93
N ASP A 62 -1.56 12.81 -23.75
CA ASP A 62 -1.34 13.32 -25.11
C ASP A 62 -0.70 14.71 -25.11
N THR A 63 -0.83 15.45 -24.00
CA THR A 63 -0.18 16.74 -23.77
C THR A 63 0.72 16.65 -22.55
N ALA A 64 2.02 16.86 -22.73
CA ALA A 64 2.96 16.92 -21.63
C ALA A 64 2.66 18.12 -20.70
N PRO A 65 2.56 17.93 -19.39
CA PRO A 65 2.39 19.04 -18.47
C PRO A 65 3.66 19.91 -18.42
N ASN A 66 3.50 21.23 -18.42
CA ASN A 66 4.62 22.17 -18.34
C ASN A 66 5.10 22.32 -16.88
N LEU A 67 5.77 21.29 -16.36
CA LEU A 67 6.30 21.26 -15.01
C LEU A 67 7.51 22.19 -14.79
N ASP A 68 8.16 22.63 -15.86
CA ASP A 68 9.26 23.60 -15.80
C ASP A 68 8.78 25.01 -15.45
N ALA A 69 7.54 25.34 -15.83
CA ALA A 69 6.90 26.60 -15.43
C ALA A 69 6.44 26.62 -13.96
N VAL A 70 6.38 25.46 -13.31
CA VAL A 70 6.03 25.35 -11.89
C VAL A 70 7.30 25.35 -11.04
N PRO A 71 7.51 26.34 -10.16
CA PRO A 71 8.70 26.39 -9.33
C PRO A 71 8.69 25.28 -8.27
N TRP A 72 9.87 24.81 -7.90
CA TRP A 72 10.05 24.13 -6.63
C TRP A 72 9.93 25.17 -5.51
N VAL A 73 9.13 24.85 -4.49
CA VAL A 73 8.96 25.69 -3.30
C VAL A 73 9.42 24.92 -2.08
N GLN A 74 10.02 25.61 -1.13
CA GLN A 74 10.41 24.99 0.13
C GLN A 74 9.15 24.77 0.99
N ASP A 75 8.98 23.57 1.52
CA ASP A 75 8.06 23.30 2.61
C ASP A 75 8.66 23.88 3.89
N THR A 76 7.97 24.84 4.50
CA THR A 76 8.39 25.42 5.78
C THR A 76 7.84 24.66 6.97
N TYR A 77 7.06 23.61 6.72
CA TYR A 77 6.34 22.84 7.71
C TYR A 77 5.32 23.67 8.52
N GLY A 78 4.69 23.05 9.53
CA GLY A 78 3.71 23.64 10.41
C GLY A 78 2.33 23.88 9.79
N GLU A 79 1.38 24.31 10.63
CA GLU A 79 -0.06 24.42 10.30
C GLU A 79 -0.40 25.29 9.08
N ASP A 80 0.48 26.25 8.74
CA ASP A 80 0.31 27.13 7.58
C ASP A 80 0.84 26.50 6.27
N SER A 81 1.52 25.35 6.34
CA SER A 81 2.02 24.66 5.16
C SER A 81 0.87 24.11 4.31
N PRO A 82 0.89 24.27 2.97
CA PRO A 82 -0.08 23.63 2.07
C PRO A 82 -0.02 22.10 2.06
N TRP A 83 0.99 21.52 2.70
CA TRP A 83 1.17 20.08 2.87
C TRP A 83 0.95 19.64 4.32
N ASN A 84 0.49 20.54 5.20
CA ASN A 84 0.22 20.19 6.60
C ASN A 84 -0.90 19.15 6.71
N VAL A 85 -0.64 18.04 7.40
CA VAL A 85 -1.63 16.96 7.60
C VAL A 85 -2.19 16.93 9.02
N ASP A 86 -1.48 16.28 9.95
CA ASP A 86 -1.86 16.10 11.35
C ASP A 86 -0.65 15.75 12.23
N GLU A 87 -0.86 15.17 13.41
CA GLU A 87 0.20 14.77 14.35
C GLU A 87 1.29 13.86 13.76
N PHE A 88 1.01 13.18 12.64
CA PHE A 88 1.92 12.27 11.93
C PHE A 88 2.62 12.91 10.71
N ASP A 89 2.50 14.23 10.54
CA ASP A 89 3.20 14.96 9.46
C ASP A 89 4.73 14.81 9.52
N ASP A 90 5.40 15.30 8.48
CA ASP A 90 6.84 15.32 8.31
C ASP A 90 7.57 16.05 9.44
N ASP A 91 6.95 17.02 10.11
CA ASP A 91 7.41 17.69 11.33
C ASP A 91 6.48 17.44 12.53
N GLY A 92 5.55 16.49 12.41
CA GLY A 92 4.45 16.26 13.32
C GLY A 92 4.89 15.96 14.75
N ILE A 93 4.00 16.25 15.70
CA ILE A 93 4.25 16.09 17.14
C ILE A 93 4.63 14.66 17.53
N TYR A 94 4.23 13.65 16.73
CA TYR A 94 4.69 12.27 16.87
C TYR A 94 6.22 12.17 16.90
N PHE A 95 6.89 12.76 15.92
CA PHE A 95 8.36 12.72 15.85
C PHE A 95 9.00 13.65 16.89
N GLN A 96 8.34 14.74 17.26
CA GLN A 96 8.81 15.64 18.32
C GLN A 96 8.83 14.95 19.69
N HIS A 97 7.83 14.15 20.03
CA HIS A 97 7.79 13.46 21.33
C HIS A 97 8.66 12.21 21.40
N ILE A 98 8.85 11.49 20.29
CA ILE A 98 9.67 10.27 20.28
C ILE A 98 11.14 10.58 19.97
N GLY A 99 11.41 11.49 19.03
CA GLY A 99 12.76 11.87 18.61
C GLY A 99 13.31 13.17 19.17
N GLY A 100 12.44 14.09 19.59
CA GLY A 100 12.81 15.31 20.30
C GLY A 100 13.82 16.18 19.56
N PRO A 101 14.76 16.81 20.29
CA PRO A 101 15.77 17.69 19.69
C PRO A 101 16.63 17.03 18.62
N SER A 102 16.75 15.70 18.65
CA SER A 102 17.56 14.94 17.68
C SER A 102 16.87 14.84 16.34
N PHE A 103 15.57 14.56 16.37
CA PHE A 103 14.74 14.62 15.18
C PHE A 103 14.73 16.04 14.60
N GLN A 104 14.53 17.07 15.43
CA GLN A 104 14.51 18.45 14.94
C GLN A 104 15.84 18.82 14.25
N ARG A 105 16.99 18.48 14.84
CA ARG A 105 18.30 18.70 14.19
C ARG A 105 18.44 17.99 12.85
N ALA A 106 17.87 16.80 12.70
CA ALA A 106 17.89 16.05 11.46
C ALA A 106 16.94 16.66 10.41
N LEU A 107 15.77 17.13 10.83
CA LEU A 107 14.81 17.82 9.96
C LEU A 107 15.38 19.17 9.47
N ASP A 108 16.01 19.93 10.37
CA ASP A 108 16.60 21.26 10.08
C ASP A 108 17.81 21.21 9.13
N SER A 109 18.35 20.02 8.85
CA SER A 109 19.59 19.88 8.08
C SER A 109 19.42 19.83 6.58
N PHE A 110 18.19 19.70 6.11
CA PHE A 110 17.87 19.68 4.70
C PHE A 110 16.66 20.59 4.45
N LYS A 111 16.45 20.93 3.19
CA LYS A 111 15.21 21.59 2.79
C LYS A 111 14.33 20.57 2.12
N LEU A 112 13.10 20.41 2.58
CA LEU A 112 12.09 19.69 1.84
C LEU A 112 11.57 20.59 0.73
N MET A 113 11.78 20.18 -0.52
CA MET A 113 11.35 20.92 -1.70
C MET A 113 10.13 20.22 -2.29
N ARG A 114 9.10 20.99 -2.60
CA ARG A 114 7.80 20.55 -3.08
C ARG A 114 7.50 21.14 -4.45
N LYS A 115 6.78 20.39 -5.28
CA LYS A 115 6.22 20.87 -6.55
C LYS A 115 4.85 20.25 -6.77
N ARG A 116 3.87 21.10 -7.10
CA ARG A 116 2.47 20.73 -7.33
C ARG A 116 2.00 21.28 -8.67
N ALA A 117 1.41 20.45 -9.52
CA ALA A 117 0.82 20.90 -10.77
C ALA A 117 -0.53 20.21 -11.03
N LYS A 118 -1.55 20.99 -11.37
CA LYS A 118 -2.82 20.46 -11.88
C LYS A 118 -2.67 20.12 -13.36
N ILE A 119 -3.11 18.94 -13.76
CA ILE A 119 -3.05 18.39 -15.12
C ILE A 119 -4.40 17.77 -15.51
N GLY A 120 -4.53 17.33 -16.75
CA GLY A 120 -5.77 16.78 -17.29
C GLY A 120 -6.85 17.82 -17.58
N GLU A 121 -7.93 17.34 -18.20
CA GLU A 121 -9.08 18.17 -18.52
C GLU A 121 -9.63 18.86 -17.26
N LYS A 122 -9.82 20.18 -17.30
CA LYS A 122 -10.28 20.99 -16.16
C LYS A 122 -9.38 20.91 -14.91
N GLY A 123 -8.16 20.37 -15.03
CA GLY A 123 -7.23 20.24 -13.90
C GLY A 123 -7.68 19.22 -12.85
N TRP A 124 -8.43 18.18 -13.24
CA TRP A 124 -9.01 17.19 -12.33
C TRP A 124 -7.96 16.33 -11.60
N LEU A 125 -6.77 16.21 -12.18
CA LEU A 125 -5.65 15.45 -11.65
C LEU A 125 -4.56 16.41 -11.13
N THR A 126 -3.88 16.04 -10.05
CA THR A 126 -2.72 16.74 -9.53
C THR A 126 -1.51 15.82 -9.53
N VAL A 127 -0.38 16.34 -9.99
CA VAL A 127 0.95 15.75 -9.80
C VAL A 127 1.59 16.42 -8.60
N GLU A 128 1.93 15.63 -7.58
CA GLU A 128 2.67 16.06 -6.40
C GLU A 128 4.07 15.47 -6.41
N MET A 129 5.06 16.30 -6.11
CA MET A 129 6.45 15.89 -6.03
C MET A 129 7.09 16.43 -4.76
N GLY A 130 7.93 15.61 -4.14
CA GLY A 130 8.77 15.99 -3.02
C GLY A 130 10.20 15.50 -3.23
N THR A 131 11.19 16.28 -2.78
CA THR A 131 12.58 15.87 -2.74
C THR A 131 13.31 16.57 -1.60
N ARG A 132 14.29 15.89 -1.02
CA ARG A 132 15.13 16.44 0.04
C ARG A 132 16.37 17.08 -0.57
N ASP A 133 16.58 18.36 -0.30
CA ASP A 133 17.82 19.06 -0.61
C ASP A 133 18.79 18.93 0.57
N ILE A 134 19.55 17.84 0.56
CA ILE A 134 20.40 17.37 1.67
C ILE A 134 21.81 18.01 1.64
N ASN A 135 22.19 18.69 0.56
CA ASN A 135 23.58 19.06 0.31
C ASN A 135 23.98 20.44 0.84
N PRO A 136 24.92 20.54 1.80
CA PRO A 136 25.47 21.82 2.27
C PRO A 136 26.46 22.44 1.28
N ASP A 137 26.98 21.66 0.32
CA ASP A 137 27.98 22.07 -0.67
C ASP A 137 27.39 22.70 -1.95
N GLY A 138 26.06 22.77 -2.03
CA GLY A 138 25.33 23.34 -3.16
C GLY A 138 25.18 22.40 -4.37
N SER A 139 25.55 21.12 -4.26
CA SER A 139 25.14 20.12 -5.26
C SER A 139 23.62 19.92 -5.19
N LYS A 140 22.93 20.04 -6.32
CA LYS A 140 21.45 20.01 -6.35
C LYS A 140 20.95 18.62 -5.95
N ALA A 141 19.87 18.57 -5.15
CA ALA A 141 19.01 17.39 -5.08
C ALA A 141 18.77 16.82 -6.48
N THR A 142 18.74 15.50 -6.63
CA THR A 142 18.20 14.89 -7.86
C THR A 142 16.70 14.82 -7.65
N PRO A 143 15.89 15.71 -8.24
CA PRO A 143 14.46 15.64 -8.03
C PRO A 143 13.86 14.43 -8.75
N PRO A 144 12.68 13.95 -8.32
CA PRO A 144 11.88 13.09 -9.16
C PRO A 144 11.49 13.80 -10.46
N THR A 145 11.30 13.02 -11.53
CA THR A 145 10.93 13.54 -12.85
C THR A 145 9.68 12.86 -13.39
N LEU A 146 8.91 13.63 -14.17
CA LEU A 146 7.81 13.15 -14.97
C LEU A 146 8.10 13.50 -16.43
N GLU A 147 8.23 12.49 -17.27
CA GLU A 147 8.44 12.65 -18.70
C GLU A 147 7.27 12.03 -19.46
N VAL A 148 6.62 12.84 -20.30
CA VAL A 148 5.53 12.34 -21.17
C VAL A 148 6.09 11.99 -22.53
N LYS A 149 5.89 10.75 -22.96
CA LYS A 149 6.34 10.26 -24.27
C LYS A 149 5.35 9.23 -24.81
N ASN A 150 4.95 9.41 -26.07
CA ASN A 150 4.05 8.50 -26.78
C ASN A 150 2.71 8.26 -26.06
N GLY A 151 2.10 9.31 -25.48
CA GLY A 151 0.83 9.18 -24.76
C GLY A 151 0.95 8.38 -23.46
N ALA A 152 2.09 8.46 -22.78
CA ALA A 152 2.26 7.84 -21.46
C ALA A 152 3.23 8.67 -20.61
N ALA A 153 3.03 8.63 -19.30
CA ALA A 153 3.82 9.36 -18.32
C ALA A 153 4.83 8.42 -17.64
N LYS A 154 6.11 8.61 -17.96
CA LYS A 154 7.20 7.95 -17.25
C LYS A 154 7.58 8.75 -16.02
N ILE A 155 7.45 8.13 -14.85
CA ILE A 155 7.95 8.67 -13.59
C ILE A 155 9.33 8.06 -13.32
N ASN A 156 10.22 8.86 -12.75
CA ASN A 156 11.50 8.41 -12.22
C ASN A 156 11.72 9.05 -10.86
N VAL A 157 11.90 8.23 -9.84
CA VAL A 157 11.91 8.67 -8.44
C VAL A 157 13.21 8.19 -7.77
N PRO A 158 14.01 9.09 -7.21
CA PRO A 158 15.16 8.74 -6.37
C PRO A 158 14.70 8.39 -4.94
N TRP A 159 15.52 7.64 -4.20
CA TRP A 159 15.19 7.19 -2.82
C TRP A 159 14.87 8.31 -1.83
N ASP A 160 15.28 9.54 -2.11
CA ASP A 160 15.09 10.73 -1.30
C ASP A 160 14.04 11.71 -1.84
N GLY A 161 13.18 11.21 -2.73
CA GLY A 161 12.01 11.93 -3.20
C GLY A 161 10.80 11.02 -3.39
N GLY A 162 9.69 11.66 -3.73
CA GLY A 162 8.45 10.98 -4.05
C GLY A 162 7.72 11.73 -5.16
N LEU A 163 6.90 10.99 -5.90
CA LEU A 163 6.08 11.51 -6.98
C LEU A 163 4.81 10.70 -7.04
N ILE A 164 3.67 11.38 -6.97
CA ILE A 164 2.35 10.75 -7.07
C ILE A 164 1.44 11.50 -8.03
N PHE A 165 0.49 10.75 -8.59
CA PHE A 165 -0.74 11.28 -9.16
C PHE A 165 -1.87 11.11 -8.14
N THR A 166 -2.69 12.16 -7.98
CA THR A 166 -3.86 12.16 -7.09
C THR A 166 -4.98 13.01 -7.68
N SER A 167 -6.22 12.78 -7.27
CA SER A 167 -7.33 13.68 -7.62
C SER A 167 -7.11 15.07 -7.01
N THR A 168 -7.36 16.11 -7.80
CA THR A 168 -7.25 17.51 -7.35
C THR A 168 -8.26 17.84 -6.26
N ASP A 169 -9.47 17.31 -6.40
CA ASP A 169 -10.57 17.47 -5.46
C ASP A 169 -10.93 16.08 -4.86
N PRO A 170 -11.55 16.03 -3.67
CA PRO A 170 -12.08 14.79 -3.12
C PRO A 170 -13.01 14.08 -4.09
N LEU A 171 -12.88 12.75 -4.15
CA LEU A 171 -13.70 11.88 -4.97
C LEU A 171 -15.17 11.89 -4.48
N PRO A 172 -16.15 11.66 -5.39
CA PRO A 172 -17.55 11.61 -5.02
C PRO A 172 -17.90 10.41 -4.13
N SER A 173 -19.14 10.30 -3.67
CA SER A 173 -19.57 9.20 -2.78
C SER A 173 -19.55 7.81 -3.41
N GLN A 174 -19.59 7.75 -4.74
CA GLN A 174 -19.42 6.53 -5.52
C GLN A 174 -18.57 6.85 -6.73
N TYR A 175 -17.52 6.07 -6.97
CA TYR A 175 -16.57 6.29 -8.05
C TYR A 175 -15.90 4.99 -8.46
N ARG A 176 -15.28 5.01 -9.64
CA ARG A 176 -14.23 4.07 -10.05
C ARG A 176 -13.02 4.88 -10.50
N VAL A 177 -11.87 4.63 -9.88
CA VAL A 177 -10.57 5.10 -10.38
C VAL A 177 -9.89 3.92 -11.05
N GLU A 178 -9.34 4.12 -12.24
CA GLU A 178 -8.67 3.10 -13.03
C GLU A 178 -7.43 3.68 -13.70
N TYR A 179 -6.36 2.91 -13.84
CA TYR A 179 -5.22 3.30 -14.68
C TYR A 179 -4.50 2.09 -15.28
N GLU A 180 -3.63 2.37 -16.25
CA GLU A 180 -2.77 1.38 -16.90
C GLU A 180 -1.30 1.56 -16.51
N LEU A 181 -0.67 0.46 -16.10
CA LEU A 181 0.76 0.36 -15.84
C LEU A 181 1.44 -0.28 -17.05
N LYS A 182 2.29 0.51 -17.73
CA LYS A 182 3.03 0.10 -18.93
C LYS A 182 4.42 -0.42 -18.62
N THR A 183 5.10 0.10 -17.61
CA THR A 183 6.42 -0.40 -17.18
C THR A 183 6.56 -0.31 -15.67
N LEU A 184 7.38 -1.18 -15.08
CA LEU A 184 7.68 -1.15 -13.65
C LEU A 184 9.14 -1.55 -13.38
N ASP A 185 9.86 -0.65 -12.74
CA ASP A 185 11.21 -0.86 -12.24
C ASP A 185 11.39 -0.19 -10.87
N PHE A 186 10.59 -0.67 -9.89
CA PHE A 186 10.67 -0.32 -8.47
C PHE A 186 11.00 -1.57 -7.64
N GLY A 187 12.00 -2.31 -8.10
CA GLY A 187 12.49 -3.54 -7.46
C GLY A 187 11.82 -4.82 -7.95
N GLY A 188 11.97 -5.86 -7.12
CA GLY A 188 11.61 -7.25 -7.43
C GLY A 188 12.67 -7.93 -8.29
N LYS A 189 12.56 -9.25 -8.45
CA LYS A 189 13.52 -10.04 -9.24
C LYS A 189 13.27 -9.84 -10.74
N ARG A 190 14.32 -10.03 -11.54
CA ARG A 190 14.25 -10.13 -13.01
C ARG A 190 14.78 -11.49 -13.48
N PRO A 191 14.16 -12.11 -14.50
CA PRO A 191 14.71 -13.30 -15.14
C PRO A 191 16.14 -13.08 -15.63
N GLY A 192 17.04 -14.00 -15.33
CA GLY A 192 18.45 -13.93 -15.74
C GLY A 192 19.32 -12.97 -14.91
N GLY A 193 18.75 -12.25 -13.94
CA GLY A 193 19.52 -11.43 -13.01
C GLY A 193 20.39 -12.25 -12.04
N GLU A 194 21.46 -11.64 -11.55
CA GLU A 194 22.34 -12.20 -10.54
C GLU A 194 21.68 -12.23 -9.15
N ASN A 195 22.30 -12.92 -8.19
CA ASN A 195 21.80 -13.04 -6.81
C ASN A 195 20.31 -13.46 -6.77
N ASN A 196 19.98 -14.54 -7.48
CA ASN A 196 18.61 -15.03 -7.63
C ASN A 196 17.64 -13.99 -8.22
N GLY A 197 18.11 -13.24 -9.22
CA GLY A 197 17.34 -12.24 -9.95
C GLY A 197 17.24 -10.87 -9.28
N TRP A 198 17.76 -10.67 -8.06
CA TRP A 198 17.70 -9.37 -7.37
C TRP A 198 18.63 -8.33 -7.98
N ASP A 199 19.70 -8.75 -8.65
CA ASP A 199 20.68 -7.87 -9.27
C ASP A 199 20.51 -7.90 -10.80
N TYR A 200 20.18 -6.76 -11.41
CA TYR A 200 19.88 -6.64 -12.84
C TYR A 200 20.14 -5.22 -13.32
N ASP A 201 20.52 -5.04 -14.60
CA ASP A 201 20.78 -3.72 -15.20
C ASP A 201 21.73 -2.83 -14.39
N GLY A 202 22.68 -3.46 -13.69
CA GLY A 202 23.62 -2.77 -12.80
C GLY A 202 23.00 -2.24 -11.51
N LYS A 203 21.77 -2.63 -11.16
CA LYS A 203 21.00 -2.27 -9.96
C LYS A 203 20.85 -3.46 -9.02
N THR A 204 20.56 -3.19 -7.75
CA THR A 204 20.13 -4.20 -6.77
C THR A 204 18.74 -3.84 -6.28
N ASN A 205 17.76 -4.73 -6.50
CA ASN A 205 16.36 -4.51 -6.16
C ASN A 205 15.83 -3.14 -6.65
N GLY A 206 16.18 -2.75 -7.88
CA GLY A 206 15.80 -1.46 -8.50
C GLY A 206 16.65 -0.25 -8.09
N TYR A 207 17.44 -0.35 -7.02
CA TYR A 207 18.33 0.73 -6.60
C TYR A 207 19.60 0.75 -7.45
N VAL A 208 19.94 1.93 -7.96
CA VAL A 208 21.27 2.19 -8.53
C VAL A 208 22.33 2.03 -7.43
N PRO A 209 23.50 1.44 -7.70
CA PRO A 209 24.58 1.36 -6.73
C PRO A 209 25.01 2.77 -6.30
N GLY A 210 25.15 2.96 -5.00
CA GLY A 210 25.53 4.24 -4.43
C GLY A 210 25.67 4.12 -2.93
N GLU A 211 26.40 5.05 -2.34
CA GLU A 211 26.53 5.13 -0.90
C GLU A 211 25.31 5.83 -0.30
N CYS A 212 24.99 5.51 0.96
CA CYS A 212 24.08 6.30 1.79
C CYS A 212 22.60 6.41 1.32
N LYS A 213 21.94 5.27 1.09
CA LYS A 213 20.47 5.21 0.94
C LYS A 213 19.84 4.73 2.25
N THR A 214 19.23 5.64 2.98
CA THR A 214 18.72 5.37 4.33
C THR A 214 17.28 5.82 4.52
N ASN A 215 16.70 5.62 5.69
CA ASN A 215 15.39 6.18 6.03
C ASN A 215 15.50 7.55 6.72
N PHE A 216 16.61 8.26 6.56
CA PHE A 216 16.78 9.62 7.09
C PHE A 216 15.67 10.56 6.59
N PRO A 217 15.16 11.52 7.40
CA PRO A 217 15.25 11.57 8.85
C PRO A 217 14.18 10.70 9.56
N TRP A 218 13.17 10.18 8.86
CA TRP A 218 12.02 9.53 9.49
C TRP A 218 12.25 8.03 9.72
N THR A 219 12.68 7.67 10.93
CA THR A 219 12.75 6.25 11.32
C THR A 219 11.36 5.64 11.45
N ARG A 220 11.23 4.35 11.13
CA ARG A 220 9.96 3.60 11.14
C ARG A 220 9.15 3.71 12.45
N LYS A 221 9.79 3.94 13.59
CA LYS A 221 9.12 4.07 14.89
C LYS A 221 9.33 5.44 15.54
N GLY A 222 9.98 6.37 14.84
CA GLY A 222 10.37 7.65 15.41
C GLY A 222 11.37 7.54 16.57
N ASP A 223 12.00 6.37 16.81
CA ASP A 223 12.97 6.18 17.89
C ASP A 223 14.39 6.55 17.42
N TYR A 224 14.99 7.54 18.10
CA TYR A 224 16.33 8.08 17.82
C TYR A 224 17.33 7.73 18.94
N SER A 225 16.95 6.85 19.88
CA SER A 225 17.77 6.46 21.04
C SER A 225 18.99 5.59 20.67
N GLN A 226 19.03 5.03 19.46
CA GLN A 226 20.08 4.10 19.02
C GLN A 226 21.44 4.75 18.64
N GLY A 227 21.63 6.03 18.99
CA GLY A 227 22.87 6.81 18.77
C GLY A 227 22.91 7.46 17.38
N GLY A 228 23.60 8.61 17.28
CA GLY A 228 23.61 9.49 16.09
C GLY A 228 22.72 10.73 16.22
N ALA A 229 21.95 10.82 17.31
CA ALA A 229 21.16 11.99 17.69
C ALA A 229 21.96 13.31 17.69
N ASP A 230 23.26 13.26 17.95
CA ASP A 230 24.20 14.37 18.00
C ASP A 230 24.84 14.70 16.64
N LYS A 231 24.63 13.87 15.61
CA LYS A 231 25.24 14.01 14.29
C LYS A 231 24.20 14.06 13.19
N VAL A 232 24.26 15.12 12.42
CA VAL A 232 23.50 15.31 11.19
C VAL A 232 24.23 14.58 10.06
N ASP A 233 24.29 13.26 10.15
CA ASP A 233 24.86 12.40 9.11
C ASP A 233 23.80 11.37 8.72
N GLY A 234 23.18 11.57 7.55
CA GLY A 234 22.15 10.68 7.00
C GLY A 234 22.65 9.26 6.68
N CYS A 235 23.96 9.03 6.73
CA CYS A 235 24.61 7.75 6.47
C CYS A 235 25.00 7.00 7.75
N ALA A 236 25.02 7.69 8.89
CA ALA A 236 25.33 7.10 10.18
C ALA A 236 24.10 6.41 10.79
N LYS A 237 24.33 5.65 11.87
CA LYS A 237 23.22 5.28 12.77
C LYS A 237 22.54 6.55 13.30
N PRO A 238 21.23 6.55 13.57
CA PRO A 238 20.34 5.39 13.65
C PRO A 238 19.66 5.02 12.32
N TRP A 239 20.00 5.68 11.20
CA TRP A 239 19.30 5.51 9.94
C TRP A 239 19.55 4.12 9.35
N GLY A 240 18.46 3.43 9.04
CA GLY A 240 18.50 2.10 8.46
C GLY A 240 18.74 2.19 6.96
N ASN A 241 19.56 1.29 6.43
CA ASN A 241 19.68 1.10 4.98
C ASN A 241 18.32 0.64 4.41
N VAL A 242 17.86 1.28 3.33
CA VAL A 242 16.56 1.01 2.69
C VAL A 242 16.67 0.16 1.41
N THR A 243 17.88 -0.18 0.95
CA THR A 243 18.07 -0.90 -0.32
C THR A 243 17.61 -2.36 -0.28
N ALA A 244 17.33 -2.89 0.93
CA ALA A 244 16.77 -4.21 1.11
C ALA A 244 15.25 -4.30 0.85
N GLU A 245 14.62 -3.15 0.60
CA GLU A 245 13.20 -3.00 0.32
C GLU A 245 12.94 -1.95 -0.75
N ASN A 246 12.13 -2.29 -1.74
CA ASN A 246 11.65 -1.36 -2.76
C ASN A 246 10.14 -1.55 -2.93
N GLY A 247 9.47 -0.69 -3.67
CA GLY A 247 8.03 -0.80 -3.81
C GLY A 247 7.39 0.26 -4.67
N TYR A 248 6.11 0.05 -4.95
CA TYR A 248 5.29 0.94 -5.78
C TYR A 248 3.85 0.91 -5.29
N TYR A 249 3.24 2.08 -5.10
CA TYR A 249 1.83 2.17 -4.78
C TYR A 249 1.07 2.18 -6.09
N LEU A 250 0.50 1.02 -6.44
CA LEU A 250 -0.21 0.84 -7.70
C LEU A 250 -1.43 1.75 -7.70
N LEU A 251 -2.32 1.57 -6.72
CA LEU A 251 -3.46 2.45 -6.50
C LEU A 251 -3.91 2.32 -5.04
N SER A 252 -4.02 3.43 -4.33
CA SER A 252 -4.50 3.46 -2.95
C SER A 252 -5.49 4.59 -2.74
N ILE A 253 -6.44 4.43 -1.83
CA ILE A 253 -7.37 5.48 -1.39
C ILE A 253 -6.93 5.95 -0.01
N MET A 254 -6.69 7.25 0.08
CA MET A 254 -6.30 7.95 1.30
C MET A 254 -7.53 8.59 1.96
N ASP A 255 -7.46 8.80 3.26
CA ASP A 255 -8.48 9.48 4.08
C ASP A 255 -8.26 11.00 4.20
N TYR A 256 -7.43 11.55 3.32
CA TYR A 256 -6.94 12.92 3.36
C TYR A 256 -7.17 13.62 2.02
N ALA A 257 -7.61 14.88 2.05
CA ALA A 257 -8.09 15.61 0.88
C ALA A 257 -7.00 15.97 -0.14
N HIS A 258 -5.75 16.08 0.30
CA HIS A 258 -4.63 16.55 -0.52
C HIS A 258 -3.38 15.70 -0.34
N PRO A 259 -3.41 14.39 -0.67
CA PRO A 259 -2.26 13.52 -0.50
C PRO A 259 -1.05 14.09 -1.25
N ALA A 260 0.12 14.04 -0.61
CA ALA A 260 1.40 14.36 -1.21
C ALA A 260 2.44 13.33 -0.74
N PRO A 261 3.65 13.30 -1.34
CA PRO A 261 4.72 12.49 -0.78
C PRO A 261 5.02 12.89 0.67
N HIS A 262 5.14 11.96 1.60
CA HIS A 262 5.36 12.26 3.01
C HIS A 262 6.23 11.17 3.64
N ASN A 263 6.50 11.31 4.92
CA ASN A 263 7.11 10.26 5.72
C ASN A 263 6.24 8.99 5.77
N ASN A 264 6.90 7.87 6.11
CA ASN A 264 6.27 6.56 6.14
C ASN A 264 5.16 6.41 7.20
N ILE A 265 5.15 7.19 8.29
CA ILE A 265 4.10 7.08 9.31
C ILE A 265 2.78 7.60 8.75
N PHE A 266 2.77 8.82 8.22
CA PHE A 266 1.59 9.40 7.57
C PHE A 266 1.02 8.46 6.50
N ILE A 267 1.85 7.97 5.58
CA ILE A 267 1.35 7.09 4.50
C ILE A 267 0.72 5.80 5.05
N HIS A 268 1.15 5.30 6.21
CA HIS A 268 0.60 4.09 6.80
C HIS A 268 -0.58 4.32 7.75
N SER A 269 -0.81 5.54 8.24
CA SER A 269 -1.96 5.89 9.10
C SER A 269 -3.18 6.43 8.33
N HIS A 270 -3.00 6.80 7.06
CA HIS A 270 -4.03 7.48 6.26
C HIS A 270 -4.57 6.67 5.08
N ARG A 271 -4.32 5.35 5.03
CA ARG A 271 -4.81 4.48 3.95
C ARG A 271 -6.09 3.75 4.34
N LYS A 272 -7.10 3.81 3.48
CA LYS A 272 -8.36 3.06 3.63
C LYS A 272 -8.28 1.70 2.95
N VAL A 273 -7.80 1.70 1.71
CA VAL A 273 -7.67 0.52 0.84
C VAL A 273 -6.54 0.76 -0.17
N GLY A 274 -5.84 -0.29 -0.59
CA GLY A 274 -4.84 -0.12 -1.63
C GLY A 274 -4.17 -1.40 -2.12
N MET A 275 -3.72 -1.30 -3.37
CA MET A 275 -2.83 -2.23 -4.04
C MET A 275 -1.41 -1.64 -4.03
N ASP A 276 -0.46 -2.36 -3.43
CA ASP A 276 0.95 -1.99 -3.46
C ASP A 276 1.86 -3.17 -3.81
N ILE A 277 3.10 -2.84 -4.15
CA ILE A 277 4.19 -3.79 -4.31
C ILE A 277 5.21 -3.48 -3.23
N TYR A 278 5.64 -4.52 -2.51
CA TYR A 278 6.67 -4.41 -1.51
C TYR A 278 7.73 -5.49 -1.73
N SER A 279 8.73 -5.11 -2.53
CA SER A 279 9.83 -5.94 -3.03
C SER A 279 10.94 -6.04 -1.99
N VAL A 280 10.96 -7.12 -1.20
CA VAL A 280 11.91 -7.28 -0.08
C VAL A 280 12.92 -8.39 -0.29
N ASN A 281 14.22 -8.10 -0.19
CA ASN A 281 15.27 -9.11 -0.14
C ASN A 281 15.96 -9.21 1.25
N GLY A 282 15.51 -8.40 2.22
CA GLY A 282 15.94 -8.47 3.61
C GLY A 282 15.44 -9.71 4.37
N GLY A 283 16.11 -10.04 5.48
CA GLY A 283 15.82 -11.26 6.25
C GLY A 283 14.40 -11.34 6.85
N TRP A 284 13.68 -10.22 6.94
CA TRP A 284 12.29 -10.18 7.38
C TRP A 284 11.30 -10.69 6.33
N ALA A 285 11.70 -10.83 5.06
CA ALA A 285 10.86 -11.41 4.00
C ALA A 285 10.35 -12.84 4.32
N ARG A 286 10.99 -13.55 5.25
CA ARG A 286 10.62 -14.92 5.66
C ARG A 286 9.18 -15.06 6.20
N VAL A 287 8.63 -13.98 6.77
CA VAL A 287 7.24 -13.95 7.30
C VAL A 287 6.23 -13.43 6.28
N TYR A 288 6.65 -13.21 5.04
CA TYR A 288 5.76 -12.89 3.92
C TYR A 288 5.52 -14.13 3.08
N LYS A 289 4.41 -14.11 2.35
CA LYS A 289 3.97 -15.18 1.46
C LYS A 289 3.42 -14.61 0.16
N ALA A 290 3.21 -15.49 -0.81
CA ALA A 290 2.44 -15.21 -2.00
C ALA A 290 1.43 -16.33 -2.23
N CYS A 291 0.29 -15.98 -2.82
CA CYS A 291 -0.67 -16.93 -3.33
C CYS A 291 -0.28 -17.36 -4.75
N ASN A 292 -0.40 -18.66 -5.05
CA ASN A 292 -0.46 -19.15 -6.42
C ASN A 292 -1.94 -19.34 -6.80
N PRO A 293 -2.54 -18.45 -7.62
CA PRO A 293 -3.96 -18.54 -7.95
C PRO A 293 -4.36 -19.83 -8.68
N ALA A 294 -3.45 -20.39 -9.50
CA ALA A 294 -3.72 -21.58 -10.27
C ALA A 294 -3.85 -22.84 -9.40
N THR A 295 -3.04 -22.95 -8.34
CA THR A 295 -3.08 -24.09 -7.40
C THR A 295 -3.89 -23.81 -6.14
N LYS A 296 -4.19 -22.52 -5.86
CA LYS A 296 -4.79 -22.04 -4.61
C LYS A 296 -3.95 -22.33 -3.37
N GLU A 297 -2.64 -22.46 -3.55
CA GLU A 297 -1.69 -22.72 -2.48
C GLU A 297 -0.86 -21.47 -2.15
N ILE A 298 -0.60 -21.29 -0.86
CA ILE A 298 0.29 -20.25 -0.36
C ILE A 298 1.71 -20.80 -0.30
N PHE A 299 2.66 -20.03 -0.80
CA PHE A 299 4.08 -20.39 -0.78
C PHE A 299 4.96 -19.29 -0.18
N PRO A 300 6.18 -19.63 0.30
CA PRO A 300 7.10 -18.67 0.87
C PRO A 300 7.46 -17.53 -0.09
N TYR A 301 7.47 -16.29 0.39
CA TYR A 301 7.88 -15.14 -0.43
C TYR A 301 9.32 -15.27 -0.97
N THR A 302 10.20 -16.01 -0.30
CA THR A 302 11.57 -16.26 -0.78
C THR A 302 11.60 -17.00 -2.14
N GLU A 303 10.54 -17.75 -2.46
CA GLU A 303 10.33 -18.44 -3.73
C GLU A 303 9.57 -17.58 -4.77
N SER A 304 9.03 -16.43 -4.36
CA SER A 304 8.38 -15.45 -5.23
C SER A 304 9.38 -14.78 -6.17
N ASN A 305 8.90 -14.20 -7.28
CA ASN A 305 9.64 -13.26 -8.11
C ASN A 305 9.78 -11.88 -7.43
N GLY A 306 9.17 -11.65 -6.27
CA GLY A 306 9.27 -10.41 -5.50
C GLY A 306 8.57 -9.21 -6.14
N ASN A 307 7.75 -9.42 -7.18
CA ASN A 307 6.88 -8.40 -7.80
C ASN A 307 5.41 -8.69 -7.45
N GLY A 308 5.16 -9.05 -6.19
CA GLY A 308 3.82 -9.42 -5.71
C GLY A 308 2.92 -8.20 -5.52
N VAL A 309 1.66 -8.30 -5.96
CA VAL A 309 0.63 -7.30 -5.65
C VAL A 309 0.01 -7.65 -4.31
N ASN A 310 0.14 -6.75 -3.34
CA ASN A 310 -0.54 -6.84 -2.05
C ASN A 310 -1.88 -6.12 -2.16
N GLU A 311 -2.97 -6.88 -2.12
CA GLU A 311 -4.34 -6.37 -2.07
C GLU A 311 -4.71 -6.14 -0.61
N ILE A 312 -4.82 -4.88 -0.17
CA ILE A 312 -4.97 -4.56 1.26
C ILE A 312 -6.22 -3.72 1.50
N PHE A 313 -7.12 -4.27 2.33
CA PHE A 313 -8.10 -3.46 3.05
C PHE A 313 -7.57 -3.21 4.46
N PHE A 314 -7.40 -1.94 4.83
CA PHE A 314 -6.90 -1.55 6.14
C PHE A 314 -8.04 -1.70 7.16
N ASP A 315 -7.80 -2.48 8.21
CA ASP A 315 -8.81 -2.80 9.21
C ASP A 315 -8.91 -1.68 10.25
N GLY A 316 -10.05 -1.01 10.26
CA GLY A 316 -10.31 0.08 11.21
C GLY A 316 -10.67 -0.38 12.62
N SER A 317 -10.84 -1.69 12.82
CA SER A 317 -11.23 -2.27 14.12
C SER A 317 -10.08 -2.93 14.87
N ALA A 318 -8.88 -2.98 14.28
CA ALA A 318 -7.72 -3.60 14.89
C ALA A 318 -6.40 -2.95 14.44
N TRP A 319 -5.43 -2.94 15.36
CA TRP A 319 -4.09 -2.42 15.11
C TRP A 319 -3.09 -3.55 14.98
N ARG A 320 -2.22 -3.46 13.98
CA ARG A 320 -1.03 -4.27 13.85
C ARG A 320 0.08 -3.79 14.77
N ASP A 321 0.24 -2.48 14.88
CA ASP A 321 1.15 -1.84 15.84
C ASP A 321 0.57 -0.49 16.28
N LYS A 322 0.12 -0.43 17.53
CA LYS A 322 -0.46 0.79 18.12
C LYS A 322 0.55 1.91 18.28
N ALA A 323 1.85 1.60 18.38
CA ALA A 323 2.88 2.59 18.67
C ALA A 323 3.04 3.64 17.57
N PHE A 324 2.51 3.40 16.37
CA PHE A 324 2.54 4.35 15.26
C PHE A 324 1.25 4.30 14.40
N ALA A 325 0.11 3.99 15.03
CA ALA A 325 -1.20 3.94 14.37
C ALA A 325 -1.22 3.05 13.11
N TYR A 326 -0.67 1.85 13.19
CA TYR A 326 -0.62 0.95 12.03
C TYR A 326 -1.78 -0.04 12.04
N ASN A 327 -2.77 0.18 11.17
CA ASN A 327 -3.94 -0.69 11.06
C ASN A 327 -3.55 -2.12 10.69
N GLN A 328 -4.38 -3.07 11.14
CA GLN A 328 -4.25 -4.45 10.69
C GLN A 328 -4.67 -4.59 9.22
N PHE A 329 -4.18 -5.63 8.55
CA PHE A 329 -4.46 -5.89 7.15
C PHE A 329 -5.47 -7.00 6.97
N ILE A 330 -6.41 -6.81 6.06
CA ILE A 330 -7.25 -7.85 5.48
C ILE A 330 -6.90 -7.97 3.99
N MET A 331 -6.36 -9.13 3.61
CA MET A 331 -5.78 -9.39 2.30
C MET A 331 -6.53 -10.54 1.62
N PRO A 332 -7.51 -10.26 0.75
CA PRO A 332 -8.15 -11.28 -0.05
C PRO A 332 -7.24 -11.78 -1.17
N THR A 333 -7.26 -13.09 -1.40
CA THR A 333 -6.52 -13.76 -2.48
C THR A 333 -7.35 -14.95 -2.96
N GLU A 334 -7.00 -15.52 -4.11
CA GLU A 334 -7.56 -16.81 -4.56
C GLU A 334 -7.23 -17.98 -3.62
N CYS A 335 -6.25 -17.82 -2.73
CA CYS A 335 -5.88 -18.77 -1.68
C CYS A 335 -6.68 -18.53 -0.37
N GLY A 336 -7.73 -17.72 -0.43
CA GLY A 336 -8.57 -17.31 0.69
C GLY A 336 -8.16 -15.97 1.30
N VAL A 337 -9.03 -15.45 2.16
CA VAL A 337 -8.79 -14.20 2.91
C VAL A 337 -7.76 -14.44 4.01
N ARG A 338 -6.78 -13.53 4.10
CA ARG A 338 -5.75 -13.53 5.13
C ARG A 338 -5.86 -12.27 5.97
N ASP A 339 -5.74 -12.42 7.27
CA ASP A 339 -5.47 -11.28 8.15
C ASP A 339 -3.97 -11.22 8.45
N GLY A 340 -3.44 -10.01 8.62
CA GLY A 340 -2.02 -9.80 8.91
C GLY A 340 -1.59 -10.19 10.33
N SER A 341 -2.45 -10.85 11.11
CA SER A 341 -2.13 -11.27 12.49
C SER A 341 -1.36 -12.58 12.55
N ASP A 342 -1.38 -13.36 11.47
CA ASP A 342 -0.52 -14.54 11.32
C ASP A 342 0.95 -14.11 11.22
N LYS A 343 1.69 -14.35 12.30
CA LYS A 343 3.12 -14.03 12.42
C LYS A 343 4.01 -14.68 11.37
N ASP A 344 3.54 -15.75 10.71
CA ASP A 344 4.29 -16.47 9.68
C ASP A 344 3.85 -16.09 8.26
N ALA A 345 2.76 -15.33 8.12
CA ALA A 345 2.18 -14.86 6.86
C ALA A 345 1.63 -13.42 6.99
N THR A 346 2.43 -12.52 7.54
CA THR A 346 1.97 -11.18 7.91
C THR A 346 1.64 -10.28 6.71
N ILE A 347 2.13 -10.63 5.52
CA ILE A 347 1.74 -10.08 4.22
C ILE A 347 1.62 -11.26 3.26
N VAL A 348 0.54 -11.30 2.48
CA VAL A 348 0.30 -12.32 1.45
C VAL A 348 -0.06 -11.63 0.15
N SER A 349 0.85 -11.65 -0.83
CA SER A 349 0.57 -11.11 -2.16
C SER A 349 -0.45 -11.98 -2.89
N ALA A 350 -1.42 -11.35 -3.56
CA ALA A 350 -2.53 -12.02 -4.24
C ALA A 350 -2.09 -12.64 -5.57
N VAL A 351 -1.22 -11.94 -6.31
CA VAL A 351 -0.64 -12.35 -7.59
C VAL A 351 0.78 -11.81 -7.71
N GLU A 352 1.51 -12.23 -8.74
CA GLU A 352 2.85 -11.74 -9.06
C GLU A 352 2.86 -11.14 -10.48
N LEU A 353 3.28 -9.88 -10.61
CA LEU A 353 3.50 -9.23 -11.91
C LEU A 353 4.72 -9.83 -12.62
N GLN A 354 4.80 -9.64 -13.93
CA GLN A 354 5.96 -10.03 -14.75
C GLN A 354 6.52 -8.79 -15.48
N PRO A 355 7.32 -7.94 -14.81
CA PRO A 355 7.89 -6.74 -15.42
C PRO A 355 8.72 -7.00 -16.68
N GLU A 356 9.27 -8.21 -16.85
CA GLU A 356 10.00 -8.63 -18.05
C GLU A 356 9.15 -8.67 -19.33
N LEU A 357 7.81 -8.70 -19.20
CA LEU A 357 6.88 -8.65 -20.33
C LEU A 357 6.48 -7.21 -20.69
N MET A 358 6.83 -6.23 -19.85
CA MET A 358 6.55 -4.82 -20.08
C MET A 358 7.64 -4.22 -21.00
N PRO A 359 7.30 -3.29 -21.93
CA PRO A 359 6.00 -2.61 -22.09
C PRO A 359 5.01 -3.30 -23.04
N ASP A 360 5.35 -4.46 -23.59
CA ASP A 360 4.49 -5.15 -24.57
C ASP A 360 3.20 -5.67 -23.91
N GLU A 361 3.25 -6.01 -22.62
CA GLU A 361 2.09 -6.30 -21.78
C GLU A 361 1.74 -5.10 -20.87
N THR A 362 0.45 -4.79 -20.79
CA THR A 362 -0.10 -3.75 -19.91
C THR A 362 -0.88 -4.37 -18.77
N TYR A 363 -0.74 -3.81 -17.58
CA TYR A 363 -1.56 -4.17 -16.41
C TYR A 363 -2.52 -3.03 -16.10
N ARG A 364 -3.72 -3.36 -15.66
CA ARG A 364 -4.74 -2.40 -15.27
C ARG A 364 -5.09 -2.60 -13.81
N PHE A 365 -5.21 -1.50 -13.07
CA PHE A 365 -5.61 -1.50 -11.67
C PHE A 365 -6.77 -0.54 -11.49
N ALA A 366 -7.75 -0.94 -10.68
CA ALA A 366 -8.88 -0.09 -10.36
C ALA A 366 -9.34 -0.26 -8.91
N ILE A 367 -9.87 0.83 -8.36
CA ILE A 367 -10.61 0.82 -7.09
C ILE A 367 -11.96 1.47 -7.32
N GLU A 368 -13.01 0.77 -6.92
CA GLU A 368 -14.37 1.27 -6.87
C GLU A 368 -14.77 1.56 -5.44
N ARG A 369 -15.46 2.68 -5.21
CA ARG A 369 -16.29 2.89 -4.03
C ARG A 369 -17.74 2.76 -4.42
N THR A 370 -18.44 1.81 -3.80
CA THR A 370 -19.90 1.64 -3.94
C THR A 370 -20.61 2.29 -2.76
N ALA A 371 -21.94 2.21 -2.73
CA ALA A 371 -22.72 2.65 -1.57
C ALA A 371 -22.41 1.86 -0.28
N THR A 372 -21.80 0.67 -0.37
CA THR A 372 -21.66 -0.27 0.76
C THR A 372 -20.25 -0.76 1.01
N GLY A 373 -19.29 -0.46 0.15
CA GLY A 373 -17.94 -1.00 0.27
C GLY A 373 -16.97 -0.48 -0.79
N TYR A 374 -15.83 -1.14 -0.83
CA TYR A 374 -14.83 -0.95 -1.89
C TYR A 374 -14.62 -2.24 -2.68
N VAL A 375 -14.28 -2.09 -3.96
CA VAL A 375 -13.81 -3.19 -4.82
C VAL A 375 -12.41 -2.85 -5.30
N GLN A 376 -11.46 -3.76 -5.11
CA GLN A 376 -10.15 -3.71 -5.76
C GLN A 376 -10.17 -4.62 -6.98
N GLU A 377 -9.65 -4.15 -8.10
CA GLU A 377 -9.52 -4.91 -9.33
C GLU A 377 -8.12 -4.79 -9.91
N MET A 378 -7.60 -5.92 -10.38
CA MET A 378 -6.39 -5.96 -11.19
C MET A 378 -6.55 -6.91 -12.38
N SER A 379 -6.02 -6.51 -13.52
CA SER A 379 -6.01 -7.28 -14.77
C SER A 379 -4.62 -7.27 -15.39
N GLY A 380 -4.18 -8.41 -15.90
CA GLY A 380 -2.91 -8.52 -16.61
C GLY A 380 -2.39 -9.96 -16.71
N ASN A 381 -1.19 -10.11 -17.27
CA ASN A 381 -0.52 -11.39 -17.46
C ASN A 381 0.27 -11.78 -16.21
N PHE A 382 -0.40 -12.38 -15.22
CA PHE A 382 0.21 -12.72 -13.94
C PHE A 382 0.99 -14.03 -13.99
N LYS A 383 2.08 -14.10 -13.22
CA LYS A 383 2.86 -15.33 -13.10
C LYS A 383 1.98 -16.46 -12.54
N ASN A 384 2.23 -17.69 -13.00
CA ASN A 384 1.54 -18.94 -12.65
C ASN A 384 0.12 -19.13 -13.23
N VAL A 385 -0.56 -18.08 -13.67
CA VAL A 385 -1.95 -18.16 -14.16
C VAL A 385 -2.15 -17.55 -15.56
N GLY A 386 -1.21 -16.73 -16.03
CA GLY A 386 -1.32 -16.04 -17.30
C GLY A 386 -2.27 -14.85 -17.21
N GLN A 387 -2.89 -14.52 -18.33
CA GLN A 387 -3.79 -13.38 -18.44
C GLN A 387 -5.09 -13.63 -17.67
N GLN A 388 -5.37 -12.79 -16.67
CA GLN A 388 -6.53 -12.93 -15.79
C GLN A 388 -6.99 -11.56 -15.25
N THR A 389 -8.23 -11.49 -14.78
CA THR A 389 -8.76 -10.40 -13.96
C THR A 389 -9.19 -10.93 -12.60
N TYR A 390 -8.83 -10.22 -11.54
CA TYR A 390 -9.26 -10.48 -10.17
C TYR A 390 -10.00 -9.27 -9.63
N ARG A 391 -11.13 -9.52 -8.95
CA ARG A 391 -11.94 -8.51 -8.27
C ARG A 391 -12.20 -8.96 -6.84
N TYR A 392 -11.86 -8.12 -5.88
CA TYR A 392 -12.09 -8.37 -4.46
C TYR A 392 -12.97 -7.25 -3.88
N GLU A 393 -14.19 -7.60 -3.53
CA GLU A 393 -15.12 -6.69 -2.87
C GLU A 393 -15.05 -6.88 -1.35
N ARG A 394 -15.08 -5.76 -0.62
CA ARG A 394 -15.27 -5.77 0.83
C ARG A 394 -16.27 -4.69 1.25
N PRO A 395 -17.36 -5.06 1.96
CA PRO A 395 -18.24 -4.10 2.60
C PRO A 395 -17.49 -3.26 3.64
N PHE A 396 -17.97 -2.03 3.91
CA PHE A 396 -17.37 -1.15 4.91
C PHE A 396 -17.29 -1.77 6.30
N ILE A 397 -18.28 -2.60 6.65
CA ILE A 397 -18.30 -3.43 7.85
C ILE A 397 -18.59 -4.87 7.42
N SER A 398 -17.76 -5.81 7.85
CA SER A 398 -17.91 -7.23 7.52
C SER A 398 -17.36 -8.14 8.61
N GLU A 399 -17.67 -9.43 8.55
CA GLU A 399 -17.05 -10.43 9.41
C GLU A 399 -15.87 -11.10 8.69
N VAL A 400 -14.71 -11.14 9.35
CA VAL A 400 -13.53 -11.89 8.88
C VAL A 400 -13.02 -12.74 10.04
N ASN A 401 -12.88 -14.05 9.81
CA ASN A 401 -12.43 -15.01 10.82
C ASN A 401 -13.23 -14.96 12.15
N GLY A 402 -14.55 -14.75 12.06
CA GLY A 402 -15.45 -14.70 13.22
C GLY A 402 -15.39 -13.39 14.02
N ARG A 403 -14.75 -12.34 13.49
CA ARG A 403 -14.64 -11.03 14.10
C ARG A 403 -15.29 -9.97 13.22
N GLU A 404 -16.07 -9.06 13.81
CA GLU A 404 -16.54 -7.86 13.12
C GLU A 404 -15.34 -6.95 12.82
N THR A 405 -15.24 -6.54 11.56
CA THR A 405 -14.13 -5.77 11.02
C THR A 405 -14.66 -4.59 10.22
N SER A 406 -13.85 -3.55 10.05
CA SER A 406 -14.22 -2.37 9.25
C SER A 406 -13.13 -2.00 8.25
N ILE A 407 -13.47 -1.23 7.22
CA ILE A 407 -12.48 -0.53 6.41
C ILE A 407 -12.13 0.77 7.14
N TRP A 408 -10.85 1.05 7.34
CA TRP A 408 -10.42 2.25 8.06
C TRP A 408 -11.01 3.51 7.43
N HIS A 409 -11.59 4.38 8.26
CA HIS A 409 -12.11 5.69 7.86
C HIS A 409 -13.04 5.66 6.63
N TYR A 410 -13.86 4.63 6.49
CA TYR A 410 -14.72 4.48 5.30
C TYR A 410 -15.76 5.60 5.13
N ASN A 411 -16.09 6.31 6.20
CA ASN A 411 -17.09 7.37 6.23
C ASN A 411 -16.56 8.64 5.57
N GLN A 412 -17.18 9.04 4.46
CA GLN A 412 -17.01 10.35 3.84
C GLN A 412 -17.93 11.41 4.45
N THR A 413 -18.97 10.99 5.18
CA THR A 413 -19.87 11.90 5.90
C THR A 413 -20.06 11.44 7.35
N PRO A 414 -20.39 12.37 8.28
CA PRO A 414 -20.62 12.00 9.68
C PRO A 414 -21.69 10.94 9.92
N GLY A 415 -22.68 10.84 9.01
CA GLY A 415 -23.80 9.92 9.15
C GLY A 415 -23.51 8.47 8.73
N GLU A 416 -22.40 8.21 8.04
CA GLU A 416 -22.02 6.85 7.61
C GLU A 416 -21.42 6.02 8.75
N TYR A 417 -20.94 6.66 9.82
CA TYR A 417 -20.26 6.02 10.93
C TYR A 417 -20.95 6.29 12.27
N ASP A 418 -21.17 5.23 13.05
CA ASP A 418 -21.92 5.27 14.31
C ASP A 418 -21.04 5.33 15.58
N GLY A 419 -19.72 5.38 15.42
CA GLY A 419 -18.77 5.48 16.54
C GLY A 419 -18.31 4.15 17.13
N ARG A 420 -18.73 2.99 16.59
CA ARG A 420 -18.48 1.68 17.23
C ARG A 420 -17.01 1.23 17.26
N PHE A 421 -16.15 1.83 16.45
CA PHE A 421 -14.72 1.52 16.35
C PHE A 421 -13.83 2.63 16.92
N ASN A 422 -14.40 3.61 17.66
CA ASN A 422 -13.63 4.71 18.22
C ASN A 422 -12.57 4.17 19.18
N GLU A 423 -11.35 4.65 19.02
CA GLU A 423 -10.26 4.35 19.93
C GLU A 423 -9.37 5.58 20.08
N THR A 424 -8.96 5.84 21.32
CA THR A 424 -7.90 6.80 21.63
C THR A 424 -6.60 6.03 21.80
N LEU A 425 -5.58 6.40 21.04
CA LEU A 425 -4.23 5.89 21.21
C LEU A 425 -3.38 6.90 21.96
N THR A 426 -2.54 6.40 22.86
CA THR A 426 -1.52 7.17 23.55
C THR A 426 -0.17 6.89 22.90
N PHE A 427 0.50 7.95 22.48
CA PHE A 427 1.84 7.91 21.92
C PHE A 427 2.80 8.49 22.96
N GLU A 428 3.71 7.66 23.46
CA GLU A 428 4.65 8.04 24.51
C GLU A 428 6.09 7.89 23.98
N GLY A 429 6.89 8.93 24.21
CA GLY A 429 8.31 8.93 23.89
C GLY A 429 9.12 9.65 24.97
N PRO A 430 10.46 9.62 24.87
CA PRO A 430 11.34 10.23 25.87
C PRO A 430 11.18 11.75 26.05
N HIS A 431 10.51 12.42 25.09
CA HIS A 431 10.34 13.87 25.06
C HIS A 431 8.88 14.32 25.24
N GLY A 432 7.98 13.41 25.62
CA GLY A 432 6.61 13.72 25.98
C GLY A 432 5.63 12.65 25.51
N SER A 433 4.35 12.95 25.65
CA SER A 433 3.27 12.08 25.21
C SER A 433 2.09 12.89 24.74
N PHE A 434 1.30 12.31 23.84
CA PHE A 434 0.03 12.86 23.40
C PHE A 434 -0.98 11.74 23.19
N ASP A 435 -2.25 12.08 23.35
CA ASP A 435 -3.37 11.20 23.04
C ASP A 435 -4.04 11.67 21.75
N LYS A 436 -4.44 10.74 20.90
CA LYS A 436 -5.21 11.02 19.68
C LYS A 436 -6.40 10.09 19.60
N GLU A 437 -7.59 10.66 19.46
CA GLU A 437 -8.78 9.89 19.07
C GLU A 437 -8.67 9.59 17.58
N MET A 438 -8.43 8.32 17.26
CA MET A 438 -8.03 7.93 15.91
C MET A 438 -9.21 8.00 14.93
N TRP A 439 -10.41 7.67 15.38
CA TRP A 439 -11.65 7.71 14.59
C TRP A 439 -12.79 8.34 15.40
N PRO A 440 -12.85 9.68 15.56
CA PRO A 440 -13.86 10.32 16.39
C PRO A 440 -15.29 10.10 15.92
N ALA A 441 -16.26 10.09 16.84
CA ALA A 441 -17.66 9.96 16.47
C ALA A 441 -18.14 11.23 15.76
N GLY A 442 -18.86 11.07 14.64
CA GLY A 442 -19.29 12.20 13.81
C GLY A 442 -18.18 12.83 12.97
N SER A 443 -17.02 12.18 12.86
CA SER A 443 -15.98 12.58 11.90
C SER A 443 -16.38 12.25 10.45
N ALA A 444 -15.59 12.74 9.50
CA ALA A 444 -15.74 12.47 8.08
C ALA A 444 -14.37 12.54 7.42
N TYR A 445 -14.11 11.61 6.50
CA TYR A 445 -12.82 11.49 5.83
C TYR A 445 -13.03 11.43 4.32
N PRO A 446 -12.55 12.41 3.55
CA PRO A 446 -12.65 12.38 2.09
C PRO A 446 -11.89 11.18 1.51
N ASP A 447 -12.16 10.87 0.24
CA ASP A 447 -11.35 9.93 -0.53
C ASP A 447 -10.56 10.70 -1.59
N ASN A 448 -9.25 10.48 -1.60
CA ASN A 448 -8.38 10.84 -2.72
C ASN A 448 -7.50 9.65 -3.05
N PHE A 449 -7.25 9.41 -4.33
CA PHE A 449 -6.40 8.29 -4.73
C PHE A 449 -4.92 8.69 -4.78
N VAL A 450 -4.04 7.70 -4.71
CA VAL A 450 -2.60 7.84 -4.89
C VAL A 450 -2.11 6.75 -5.83
N ILE A 451 -1.37 7.15 -6.87
CA ILE A 451 -0.61 6.28 -7.79
C ILE A 451 0.84 6.78 -7.80
N GLY A 452 1.82 5.93 -7.53
CA GLY A 452 3.24 6.28 -7.61
C GLY A 452 4.04 5.99 -6.33
N ILE A 453 4.93 6.91 -5.96
CA ILE A 453 5.80 6.81 -4.77
C ILE A 453 5.44 7.93 -3.80
N PRO A 454 4.66 7.62 -2.75
CA PRO A 454 4.26 8.61 -1.76
C PRO A 454 5.28 8.77 -0.62
N HIS A 455 6.41 8.06 -0.65
CA HIS A 455 7.42 8.15 0.42
C HIS A 455 8.52 9.15 0.06
N LEU A 456 9.04 9.86 1.05
CA LEU A 456 10.17 10.80 0.88
C LEU A 456 11.55 10.21 1.21
N ASN A 457 11.59 9.00 1.77
CA ASN A 457 12.80 8.34 2.26
C ASN A 457 12.85 6.84 1.97
N TYR A 458 12.04 6.38 1.01
CA TYR A 458 11.97 5.00 0.58
C TYR A 458 11.71 4.93 -0.92
N TYR A 459 12.20 3.84 -1.51
CA TYR A 459 11.95 3.39 -2.89
C TYR A 459 12.63 4.23 -3.96
N GLU A 460 13.19 3.54 -4.93
CA GLU A 460 13.88 4.16 -6.05
C GLU A 460 13.56 3.38 -7.31
N GLY A 461 13.34 4.08 -8.41
CA GLY A 461 12.99 3.41 -9.64
C GLY A 461 12.24 4.26 -10.63
N SER A 462 11.64 3.56 -11.58
CA SER A 462 10.81 4.17 -12.61
C SER A 462 9.59 3.33 -12.95
N ALA A 463 8.52 3.98 -13.37
CA ALA A 463 7.32 3.33 -13.88
C ALA A 463 6.74 4.17 -15.00
N THR A 464 5.97 3.55 -15.88
CA THR A 464 5.24 4.27 -16.93
C THR A 464 3.76 4.05 -16.70
N VAL A 465 3.05 5.13 -16.49
CA VAL A 465 1.62 5.20 -16.22
C VAL A 465 0.92 5.76 -17.45
N ASP A 466 -0.24 5.23 -17.75
CA ASP A 466 -1.08 5.66 -18.85
C ASP A 466 -2.55 5.63 -18.40
N ASN A 467 -3.39 6.39 -19.11
CA ASN A 467 -4.84 6.26 -19.07
C ASN A 467 -5.44 6.29 -17.66
N ILE A 468 -5.15 7.34 -16.89
CA ILE A 468 -5.78 7.52 -15.57
C ILE A 468 -7.21 8.00 -15.80
N ARG A 469 -8.18 7.26 -15.29
CA ARG A 469 -9.61 7.47 -15.53
C ARG A 469 -10.37 7.59 -14.22
N LEU A 470 -11.34 8.51 -14.20
CA LEU A 470 -12.36 8.62 -13.16
C LEU A 470 -13.72 8.37 -13.77
N TYR A 471 -14.48 7.45 -13.18
CA TYR A 471 -15.88 7.21 -13.52
C TYR A 471 -16.77 7.47 -12.31
N THR A 472 -18.03 7.80 -12.59
CA THR A 472 -19.12 7.89 -11.60
C THR A 472 -20.29 7.03 -12.05
N PRO A 473 -21.28 6.71 -11.19
CA PRO A 473 -22.43 5.94 -11.61
C PRO A 473 -23.12 6.56 -12.83
N ALA A 474 -23.44 5.72 -13.82
CA ALA A 474 -24.20 6.13 -15.00
C ALA A 474 -25.62 6.56 -14.57
N ARG A 475 -26.14 7.59 -15.24
CA ARG A 475 -27.45 8.18 -14.93
C ARG A 475 -28.64 7.37 -15.42
#